data_AF-A0A256XEG5-F1
#
_entry.id   AF-A0A256XEG5-F1
#
_cell.length_a   1.000
_cell.length_b   1.000
_cell.length_c   1.000
_cell.angle_alpha   90.00
_cell.angle_beta   90.00
_cell.angle_gamma   90.00
#
_symmetry.space_group_name_H-M   'P 1'
#
loop_
_entity.id
_entity.type
_entity.pdbx_description
1 polymer ?
#
loop_
_entity_poly.entity_id
_entity_poly.type
_entity_poly.pdbx_seq_one_letter_code
_entity_poly.pdbx_strand_id
1 'polypeptide(L)'
;MSATGAKTLVTPCPACLSAFKYEYKEWYGLEPPTPKVLHYSEFVKELLDKGAISFRNVAGELPEKIIYHDPCELGRGLGIYDEPREVLEAIPGILVLEYDDKRENSKCCGGGGGMFGVYSDLSMAIAARKLKEALKMGAKALVSSCPACMLNFK
;
A
#
# COMPACT_ATOMS: atom_id res chain seq x y z
N MET A 1 -23.35 -5.61 -3.03
CA MET A 1 -23.61 -4.53 -2.06
C MET A 1 -25.09 -4.25 -1.85
N SER A 2 -25.97 -4.48 -2.83
CA SER A 2 -27.42 -4.26 -2.68
C SER A 2 -28.05 -5.01 -1.49
N ALA A 3 -27.49 -6.17 -1.11
CA ALA A 3 -27.91 -6.90 0.08
C ALA A 3 -27.48 -6.28 1.42
N THR A 4 -26.39 -5.49 1.44
CA THR A 4 -25.83 -4.90 2.68
C THR A 4 -26.20 -3.43 2.87
N GLY A 5 -26.63 -2.73 1.81
CA GLY A 5 -26.90 -1.29 1.84
C GLY A 5 -25.66 -0.41 2.01
N ALA A 6 -24.45 -1.01 1.94
CA ALA A 6 -23.20 -0.27 2.09
C ALA A 6 -22.98 0.70 0.92
N LYS A 7 -22.53 1.91 1.24
CA LYS A 7 -22.24 2.99 0.27
C LYS A 7 -20.76 3.15 -0.07
N THR A 8 -19.89 2.40 0.60
CA THR A 8 -18.44 2.48 0.42
C THR A 8 -17.85 1.08 0.41
N LEU A 9 -16.99 0.80 -0.57
CA LEU A 9 -16.14 -0.40 -0.61
C LEU A 9 -14.73 0.02 -0.24
N VAL A 10 -14.15 -0.64 0.76
CA VAL A 10 -12.75 -0.43 1.15
C VAL A 10 -11.96 -1.71 0.86
N THR A 11 -10.83 -1.57 0.19
CA THR A 11 -9.95 -2.69 -0.17
C THR A 11 -8.55 -2.49 0.41
N PRO A 12 -7.92 -3.53 0.97
CA PRO A 12 -6.54 -3.49 1.42
C PRO A 12 -5.52 -3.68 0.30
N CYS A 13 -5.97 -4.06 -0.91
CA CYS A 13 -5.12 -4.42 -2.02
C CYS A 13 -5.26 -3.42 -3.19
N PRO A 14 -4.15 -2.84 -3.69
CA PRO A 14 -4.18 -1.93 -4.83
C PRO A 14 -4.73 -2.57 -6.11
N ALA A 15 -4.38 -3.83 -6.41
CA ALA A 15 -4.91 -4.53 -7.59
C ALA A 15 -6.43 -4.71 -7.49
N CYS A 16 -6.96 -5.01 -6.30
CA CYS A 16 -8.41 -5.06 -6.10
C CYS A 16 -9.06 -3.69 -6.25
N LEU A 17 -8.39 -2.60 -5.82
CA LEU A 17 -8.90 -1.25 -6.05
C LEU A 17 -9.00 -0.96 -7.55
N SER A 18 -7.95 -1.25 -8.31
CA SER A 18 -7.90 -1.08 -9.76
C SER A 18 -9.01 -1.89 -10.45
N ALA A 19 -9.14 -3.18 -10.09
CA ALA A 19 -10.16 -4.06 -10.64
C ALA A 19 -11.59 -3.54 -10.42
N PHE A 20 -11.93 -3.15 -9.19
CA PHE A 20 -13.27 -2.66 -8.87
C PHE A 20 -13.56 -1.26 -9.41
N LYS A 21 -12.56 -0.40 -9.58
CA LYS A 21 -12.75 0.96 -10.13
C LYS A 21 -12.83 0.95 -11.65
N TYR A 22 -12.01 0.14 -12.32
CA TYR A 22 -11.75 0.28 -13.76
C TYR A 22 -11.88 -1.05 -14.50
N GLU A 23 -11.06 -2.05 -14.19
CA GLU A 23 -10.87 -3.22 -15.06
C GLU A 23 -12.16 -4.04 -15.26
N TYR A 24 -12.97 -4.20 -14.21
CA TYR A 24 -14.24 -4.93 -14.33
C TYR A 24 -15.24 -4.23 -15.25
N LYS A 25 -15.23 -2.90 -15.27
CA LYS A 25 -16.04 -2.12 -16.20
C LYS A 25 -15.49 -2.22 -17.62
N GLU A 26 -14.18 -2.02 -17.77
CA GLU A 26 -13.53 -2.00 -19.09
C GLU A 26 -13.57 -3.35 -19.79
N TRP A 27 -13.33 -4.46 -19.07
CA TRP A 27 -13.19 -5.78 -19.67
C TRP A 27 -14.50 -6.57 -19.70
N TYR A 28 -15.40 -6.32 -18.75
CA TYR A 28 -16.62 -7.11 -18.57
C TYR A 28 -17.91 -6.28 -18.56
N GLY A 29 -17.84 -4.95 -18.69
CA GLY A 29 -19.01 -4.07 -18.64
C GLY A 29 -19.68 -4.03 -17.26
N LEU A 30 -18.98 -4.46 -16.21
CA LEU A 30 -19.51 -4.48 -14.85
C LEU A 30 -19.22 -3.15 -14.15
N GLU A 31 -20.27 -2.38 -13.86
CA GLU A 31 -20.13 -1.13 -13.11
C GLU A 31 -19.56 -1.36 -11.71
N PRO A 32 -18.81 -0.39 -11.15
CA PRO A 32 -18.32 -0.47 -9.79
C PRO A 32 -19.44 -0.79 -8.80
N PRO A 33 -19.17 -1.61 -7.77
CA PRO A 33 -20.19 -2.11 -6.85
C PRO A 33 -20.83 -1.01 -5.98
N THR A 34 -20.24 0.18 -5.96
CA THR A 34 -20.69 1.38 -5.27
C THR A 34 -20.01 2.62 -5.89
N PRO A 35 -20.60 3.83 -5.78
CA PRO A 35 -19.95 5.07 -6.21
C PRO A 35 -18.61 5.36 -5.53
N LYS A 36 -18.37 4.80 -4.34
CA LYS A 36 -17.16 5.06 -3.55
C LYS A 36 -16.37 3.79 -3.27
N VAL A 37 -15.34 3.55 -4.08
CA VAL A 37 -14.36 2.47 -3.87
C VAL A 37 -13.04 3.10 -3.43
N LEU A 38 -12.51 2.70 -2.28
CA LEU A 38 -11.30 3.25 -1.70
C LEU A 38 -10.28 2.16 -1.37
N HIS A 39 -9.01 2.50 -1.49
CA HIS A 39 -7.96 1.79 -0.79
C HIS A 39 -8.00 2.13 0.70
N TYR A 40 -7.57 1.20 1.57
CA TYR A 40 -7.67 1.40 3.01
C TYR A 40 -6.90 2.65 3.50
N SER A 41 -5.81 3.04 2.85
CA SER A 41 -5.07 4.27 3.20
C SER A 41 -5.91 5.52 2.98
N GLU A 42 -6.62 5.63 1.85
CA GLU A 42 -7.54 6.74 1.57
C GLU A 42 -8.64 6.79 2.63
N PHE A 43 -9.19 5.62 2.99
CA PHE A 43 -10.26 5.54 3.99
C PHE A 43 -9.79 5.93 5.40
N VAL A 44 -8.64 5.42 5.85
CA VAL A 44 -8.05 5.79 7.14
C VAL A 44 -7.71 7.28 7.17
N LYS A 45 -7.19 7.83 6.06
CA LYS A 45 -6.92 9.25 5.93
C LYS A 45 -8.18 10.10 6.09
N GLU A 46 -9.27 9.73 5.41
CA GLU A 46 -10.55 10.41 5.59
C GLU A 46 -11.06 10.39 7.03
N LEU A 47 -10.82 9.31 7.78
CA LEU A 47 -11.23 9.21 9.17
C LEU A 47 -10.37 10.10 10.08
N LEU A 48 -9.06 10.18 9.82
CA LEU A 48 -8.15 11.09 10.51
C LEU A 48 -8.52 12.55 10.27
N ASP A 49 -8.77 12.92 9.00
CA ASP A 49 -9.14 14.30 8.62
C ASP A 49 -10.46 14.76 9.24
N LYS A 50 -11.39 13.83 9.45
CA LYS A 50 -12.66 14.08 10.14
C LYS A 50 -12.53 14.08 11.67
N GLY A 51 -11.36 13.77 12.21
CA GLY A 51 -11.16 13.55 13.64
C GLY A 51 -11.96 12.36 14.21
N ALA A 52 -12.43 11.45 13.34
CA ALA A 52 -13.20 10.28 13.75
C ALA A 52 -12.32 9.21 14.40
N ILE A 53 -11.03 9.21 14.06
CA ILE A 53 -10.00 8.39 14.69
C ILE A 53 -8.76 9.25 14.98
N SER A 54 -7.96 8.80 15.94
CA SER A 54 -6.63 9.32 16.22
C SER A 54 -5.74 8.19 16.66
N PHE A 55 -4.45 8.26 16.35
CA PHE A 55 -3.48 7.29 16.86
C PHE A 55 -3.10 7.63 18.30
N ARG A 56 -3.05 6.62 19.16
CA ARG A 56 -2.44 6.76 20.50
C ARG A 56 -0.93 6.80 20.36
N ASN A 57 -0.26 7.35 21.38
CA ASN A 57 1.18 7.23 21.45
C ASN A 57 1.58 5.76 21.61
N VAL A 58 2.47 5.30 20.73
CA VAL A 58 2.95 3.92 20.62
C VAL A 58 4.47 3.82 20.81
N ALA A 59 5.08 4.83 21.43
CA ALA A 59 6.51 4.82 21.76
C ALA A 59 6.90 3.54 22.52
N GLY A 60 7.88 2.82 21.99
CA GLY A 60 8.34 1.53 22.55
C GLY A 60 7.50 0.31 22.17
N GLU A 61 6.34 0.47 21.53
CA GLU A 61 5.50 -0.64 21.05
C GLU A 61 5.74 -0.97 19.56
N LEU A 62 6.08 0.05 18.76
CA LEU A 62 6.37 -0.09 17.34
C LEU A 62 7.85 0.20 17.03
N PRO A 63 8.38 -0.29 15.90
CA PRO A 63 9.70 0.09 15.44
C PRO A 63 9.78 1.61 15.23
N GLU A 64 10.70 2.28 15.94
CA GLU A 64 10.85 3.75 15.89
C GLU A 64 11.22 4.29 14.51
N LYS A 65 11.82 3.46 13.63
CA LYS A 65 12.24 3.86 12.30
C LYS A 65 11.74 2.85 11.28
N ILE A 66 10.78 3.25 10.47
CA ILE A 66 10.23 2.44 9.37
C ILE A 66 10.63 3.04 8.02
N ILE A 67 10.57 2.27 6.95
CA ILE A 67 10.69 2.79 5.58
C ILE A 67 9.48 2.36 4.76
N TYR A 68 8.93 3.31 4.01
CA TYR A 68 7.75 3.05 3.18
C TYR A 68 8.15 2.60 1.77
N HIS A 69 7.55 1.50 1.30
CA HIS A 69 7.65 1.04 -0.08
C HIS A 69 6.35 1.34 -0.82
N ASP A 70 6.42 2.26 -1.79
CA ASP A 70 5.32 2.55 -2.73
C ASP A 70 5.00 1.32 -3.58
N PRO A 71 3.80 0.73 -3.44
CA PRO A 71 3.34 -0.30 -4.36
C PRO A 71 3.17 0.29 -5.76
N CYS A 72 3.65 -0.44 -6.77
CA CYS A 72 3.57 0.03 -8.16
C CYS A 72 2.14 0.29 -8.64
N GLU A 73 1.20 -0.58 -8.28
CA GLU A 73 -0.21 -0.43 -8.69
C GLU A 73 -0.88 0.74 -7.99
N LEU A 74 -0.63 0.93 -6.68
CA LEU A 74 -1.23 2.03 -5.92
C LEU A 74 -0.69 3.39 -6.40
N GLY A 75 0.63 3.46 -6.59
CA GLY A 75 1.30 4.66 -7.06
C GLY A 75 1.14 4.88 -8.56
N ARG A 76 1.87 4.12 -9.39
CA ARG A 76 1.91 4.35 -10.85
C ARG A 76 0.59 4.05 -11.54
N GLY A 77 -0.18 3.08 -11.03
CA GLY A 77 -1.48 2.72 -11.61
C GLY A 77 -2.58 3.70 -11.21
N LEU A 78 -2.66 4.02 -9.91
CA LEU A 78 -3.82 4.73 -9.33
C LEU A 78 -3.53 6.16 -8.87
N GLY A 79 -2.27 6.61 -8.89
CA GLY A 79 -1.86 7.96 -8.49
C GLY A 79 -1.89 8.21 -6.98
N ILE A 80 -2.07 7.17 -6.18
CA ILE A 80 -2.23 7.27 -4.71
C ILE A 80 -0.85 7.14 -4.07
N TYR A 81 -0.32 8.26 -3.61
CA TYR A 81 1.01 8.37 -3.00
C TYR A 81 0.98 8.99 -1.61
N ASP A 82 0.12 9.98 -1.39
CA ASP A 82 0.17 10.84 -0.22
C ASP A 82 -0.60 10.22 0.94
N GLU A 83 -1.75 9.62 0.69
CA GLU A 83 -2.63 9.04 1.70
C GLU A 83 -1.94 7.96 2.56
N PRO A 84 -1.16 7.01 2.01
CA PRO A 84 -0.40 6.07 2.84
C PRO A 84 0.65 6.78 3.71
N ARG A 85 1.30 7.84 3.21
CA ARG A 85 2.35 8.57 3.93
C ARG A 85 1.77 9.38 5.07
N GLU A 86 0.73 10.17 4.79
CA GLU A 86 0.07 11.00 5.79
C GLU A 86 -0.54 10.13 6.91
N VAL A 87 -1.04 8.94 6.59
CA VAL A 87 -1.49 7.97 7.60
C VAL A 87 -0.34 7.49 8.48
N LEU A 88 0.83 7.18 7.91
CA LEU A 88 2.00 6.74 8.68
C LEU A 88 2.59 7.88 9.53
N GLU A 89 2.69 9.10 8.97
CA GLU A 89 3.20 10.28 9.66
C GLU A 89 2.31 10.72 10.83
N ALA A 90 1.01 10.42 10.78
CA ALA A 90 0.08 10.68 11.88
C ALA A 90 0.30 9.77 13.10
N ILE A 91 1.10 8.70 13.00
CA ILE A 91 1.37 7.78 14.11
C ILE A 91 2.45 8.37 15.03
N PRO A 92 2.14 8.70 16.30
CA PRO A 92 3.14 9.28 17.20
C PRO A 92 4.23 8.28 17.58
N GLY A 93 5.47 8.72 17.56
CA GLY A 93 6.61 7.92 18.03
C GLY A 93 7.27 7.05 16.95
N ILE A 94 6.90 7.20 15.67
CA ILE A 94 7.61 6.59 14.55
C ILE A 94 8.21 7.64 13.62
N LEU A 95 9.36 7.33 13.04
CA LEU A 95 10.01 8.06 11.96
C LEU A 95 9.81 7.28 10.67
N VAL A 96 9.18 7.92 9.69
CA VAL A 96 8.98 7.35 8.35
C VAL A 96 10.13 7.77 7.44
N LEU A 97 10.93 6.80 7.02
CA LEU A 97 11.95 6.98 5.99
C LEU A 97 11.36 6.80 4.61
N GLU A 98 11.98 7.47 3.64
CA GLU A 98 11.67 7.39 2.23
C GLU A 98 12.89 6.88 1.46
N TYR A 99 12.67 6.02 0.47
CA TYR A 99 13.72 5.67 -0.49
C TYR A 99 14.06 6.87 -1.39
N ASP A 100 15.27 6.85 -1.95
CA ASP A 100 15.67 7.83 -2.97
C ASP A 100 14.76 7.73 -4.20
N ASP A 101 14.43 6.50 -4.60
CA ASP A 101 13.56 6.17 -5.71
C ASP A 101 12.08 6.07 -5.33
N LYS A 102 11.57 6.96 -4.47
CA LYS A 102 10.15 6.96 -4.05
C LYS A 102 9.16 7.32 -5.18
N ARG A 103 7.87 7.16 -4.86
CA ARG A 103 6.70 7.50 -5.71
C ARG A 103 6.74 6.79 -7.06
N GLU A 104 6.60 7.51 -8.16
CA GLU A 104 6.59 6.97 -9.52
C GLU A 104 7.89 6.24 -9.89
N ASN A 105 9.00 6.58 -9.22
CA ASN A 105 10.31 5.97 -9.44
C ASN A 105 10.52 4.67 -8.63
N SER A 106 9.53 4.27 -7.81
CA SER A 106 9.65 3.09 -6.95
C SER A 106 9.86 1.82 -7.74
N LYS A 107 11.04 1.22 -7.50
CA LYS A 107 11.37 -0.10 -8.01
C LYS A 107 10.41 -1.13 -7.43
N CYS A 108 9.90 -1.99 -8.31
CA CYS A 108 8.95 -3.05 -7.97
C CYS A 108 9.48 -3.97 -6.87
N CYS A 109 8.58 -4.50 -6.04
CA CYS A 109 8.90 -5.52 -5.04
C CYS A 109 9.24 -6.88 -5.66
N GLY A 110 8.78 -7.18 -6.88
CA GLY A 110 8.92 -8.48 -7.56
C GLY A 110 7.71 -9.42 -7.45
N GLY A 111 6.76 -9.17 -6.53
CA GLY A 111 5.69 -10.13 -6.22
C GLY A 111 4.47 -10.15 -7.17
N GLY A 112 4.32 -9.15 -8.03
CA GLY A 112 3.16 -8.98 -8.91
C GLY A 112 3.32 -9.60 -10.32
N GLY A 113 2.27 -9.53 -11.13
CA GLY A 113 2.34 -9.86 -12.57
C GLY A 113 2.70 -11.31 -12.90
N GLY A 114 2.48 -12.25 -11.97
CA GLY A 114 2.88 -13.65 -12.12
C GLY A 114 4.38 -13.92 -11.88
N MET A 115 5.19 -12.90 -11.64
CA MET A 115 6.64 -13.03 -11.42
C MET A 115 6.99 -13.98 -10.28
N PHE A 116 6.25 -13.90 -9.17
CA PHE A 116 6.46 -14.78 -8.03
C PHE A 116 6.29 -16.27 -8.38
N GLY A 117 5.28 -16.59 -9.21
CA GLY A 117 4.97 -17.97 -9.59
C GLY A 117 5.79 -18.50 -10.77
N VAL A 118 6.15 -17.64 -11.72
CA VAL A 118 6.85 -18.04 -12.96
C VAL A 118 8.38 -17.90 -12.85
N TYR A 119 8.86 -16.86 -12.15
CA TYR A 119 10.27 -16.51 -12.03
C TYR A 119 10.64 -16.22 -10.57
N SER A 120 10.40 -17.20 -9.68
CA SER A 120 10.56 -17.05 -8.23
C SER A 120 11.93 -16.52 -7.81
N ASP A 121 13.01 -17.03 -8.42
CA ASP A 121 14.38 -16.63 -8.07
C ASP A 121 14.64 -15.15 -8.37
N LEU A 122 14.14 -14.67 -9.51
CA LEU A 122 14.23 -13.27 -9.89
C LEU A 122 13.35 -12.39 -8.99
N SER A 123 12.13 -12.85 -8.68
CA SER A 123 11.23 -12.16 -7.72
C SER A 123 11.91 -11.96 -6.36
N MET A 124 12.52 -13.02 -5.82
CA MET A 124 13.24 -12.98 -4.54
C MET A 124 14.48 -12.10 -4.62
N ALA A 125 15.24 -12.14 -5.71
CA ALA A 125 16.41 -11.30 -5.90
C ALA A 125 16.05 -9.79 -5.91
N ILE A 126 14.92 -9.43 -6.53
CA ILE A 126 14.39 -8.06 -6.53
C ILE A 126 13.99 -7.64 -5.11
N ALA A 127 13.22 -8.46 -4.40
CA ALA A 127 12.82 -8.19 -3.02
C ALA A 127 14.04 -8.01 -2.09
N ALA A 128 15.01 -8.93 -2.20
CA ALA A 128 16.23 -8.91 -1.40
C ALA A 128 17.05 -7.63 -1.61
N ARG A 129 17.10 -7.09 -2.84
CA ARG A 129 17.77 -5.81 -3.12
C ARG A 129 17.11 -4.66 -2.35
N LYS A 130 15.78 -4.59 -2.37
CA LYS A 130 15.01 -3.52 -1.71
C LYS A 130 15.10 -3.60 -0.18
N LEU A 131 15.10 -4.82 0.37
CA LEU A 131 15.32 -5.07 1.80
C LEU A 131 16.75 -4.68 2.24
N LYS A 132 17.78 -5.02 1.45
CA LYS A 132 19.16 -4.60 1.73
C LYS A 132 19.31 -3.08 1.76
N GLU A 133 18.61 -2.38 0.89
CA GLU A 133 18.59 -0.90 0.87
C GLU A 133 17.91 -0.34 2.13
N ALA A 134 16.75 -0.88 2.53
CA ALA A 134 16.08 -0.52 3.78
C ALA A 134 17.01 -0.66 5.00
N LEU A 135 17.72 -1.79 5.08
CA LEU A 135 18.67 -2.07 6.16
C LEU A 135 19.82 -1.06 6.19
N LYS A 136 20.37 -0.69 5.02
CA LYS A 136 21.44 0.32 4.92
C LYS A 136 20.99 1.70 5.40
N MET A 137 19.73 2.06 5.18
CA MET A 137 19.14 3.33 5.66
C MET A 137 18.78 3.30 7.16
N GLY A 138 18.99 2.15 7.82
CA GLY A 138 18.72 1.94 9.23
C GLY A 138 17.25 1.70 9.56
N ALA A 139 16.42 1.36 8.57
CA ALA A 139 15.02 1.01 8.81
C ALA A 139 14.93 -0.30 9.62
N LYS A 140 14.04 -0.32 10.61
CA LYS A 140 13.73 -1.48 11.45
C LYS A 140 12.57 -2.30 10.92
N ALA A 141 11.72 -1.69 10.10
CA ALA A 141 10.68 -2.36 9.35
C ALA A 141 10.49 -1.71 7.98
N LEU A 142 10.16 -2.53 6.98
CA LEU A 142 9.68 -2.09 5.68
C LEU A 142 8.16 -2.20 5.69
N VAL A 143 7.47 -1.10 5.39
CA VAL A 143 6.02 -1.02 5.36
C VAL A 143 5.53 -0.81 3.93
N SER A 144 4.44 -1.46 3.56
CA SER A 144 3.81 -1.28 2.25
C SER A 144 2.30 -1.42 2.37
N SER A 145 1.57 -0.70 1.53
CA SER A 145 0.13 -0.75 1.42
C SER A 145 -0.38 -1.79 0.41
N CYS A 146 0.42 -2.82 0.12
CA CYS A 146 0.05 -3.86 -0.83
C CYS A 146 0.35 -5.25 -0.26
N PRO A 147 -0.67 -6.12 -0.13
CA PRO A 147 -0.47 -7.50 0.33
C PRO A 147 0.51 -8.31 -0.52
N ALA A 148 0.52 -8.13 -1.84
CA ALA A 148 1.47 -8.81 -2.71
C ALA A 148 2.93 -8.37 -2.44
N CYS A 149 3.15 -7.08 -2.17
CA CYS A 149 4.46 -6.58 -1.76
C CYS A 149 4.86 -7.20 -0.41
N MET A 150 3.95 -7.18 0.57
CA MET A 150 4.22 -7.76 1.90
C MET A 150 4.56 -9.24 1.84
N LEU A 151 3.84 -10.02 1.02
CA LEU A 151 4.11 -11.45 0.85
C LEU A 151 5.49 -11.68 0.23
N ASN A 152 5.90 -10.88 -0.76
CA ASN A 152 7.19 -11.08 -1.42
C ASN A 152 8.39 -10.60 -0.59
N PHE A 153 8.18 -9.75 0.42
CA PHE A 153 9.23 -9.33 1.35
C PHE A 153 9.43 -10.28 2.54
N LYS A 154 8.58 -11.30 2.69
CA LYS A 154 8.69 -12.33 3.72
C LYS A 154 9.42 -13.56 3.18
#